data_AF-A0A954MD93-F1
#
_entry.id   AF-A0A954MD93-F1
#
_cell.length_a   1.000
_cell.length_b   1.000
_cell.length_c   1.000
_cell.angle_alpha   90.00
_cell.angle_beta   90.00
_cell.angle_gamma   90.00
#
_symmetry.space_group_name_H-M   'P 1'
#
loop_
_entity.id
_entity.type
_entity.pdbx_description
1 polymer ?
#
loop_
_entity_poly.entity_id
_entity_poly.type
_entity_poly.pdbx_seq_one_letter_code
_entity_poly.pdbx_strand_id
1 'polypeptide(L)'
;MQRRRRNLFRLTAFLMGLLCCLAAELLCRTFDSSSTSKLTDGYSDFVSVRPLFVESADRAELRIAANRRAFFADDAFPATKSRDEFRIFVFGGSTVQGRPFSIQTSFPTFLKRALTVTAPERKWTVVNCGGISYASYRLLPLLAECRNYSPDLYIVCCGHNEFLECVTYADVRSSGDVTSTAFDLLHHSAAARLARNAFLNFRQRNRSDHAQHGRELQLPEEVDAMLDHHGGLQAYCREALHIDTVVREFGSNLNQMVTLCREGSIPLILMVPPSNLRDTAPFKSEFGSQTTSDQRQQIQALLLEADAARKSEPDRAVRLLNECVRLDADFAYSWYQLGQVLLQNHDDHGAEAAFVRARDCDVCPLRMVSALEEKMRSVAASTSGPLIDLPEEFSTISRHGIPGDDLLVDHIHPSFRMHQQISLWLLQRFAGSLLPVTLSSRSPELIQADFDRHMQSLDSMYFLRGRRTIQVLKAWTQGRAEEPLLVSDPESKEMPAVPDIRKPAEAKP
;
A
#
# COMPACT_ATOMS: atom_id res chain seq x y z
N MET A 1 12.61 -59.53 -26.71
CA MET A 1 11.30 -59.03 -27.22
C MET A 1 10.25 -58.76 -26.13
N GLN A 2 10.07 -59.61 -25.11
CA GLN A 2 9.01 -59.45 -24.09
C GLN A 2 9.09 -58.16 -23.26
N ARG A 3 10.30 -57.70 -22.89
CA ARG A 3 10.49 -56.47 -22.08
C ARG A 3 10.04 -55.19 -22.83
N ARG A 4 10.30 -55.11 -24.15
CA ARG A 4 9.84 -54.00 -25.00
C ARG A 4 8.32 -53.99 -25.17
N ARG A 5 7.69 -55.16 -25.36
CA ARG A 5 6.21 -55.24 -25.45
C ARG A 5 5.52 -54.87 -24.13
N ARG A 6 6.10 -55.25 -22.99
CA ARG A 6 5.55 -54.88 -21.67
C ARG A 6 5.68 -53.38 -21.38
N ASN A 7 6.80 -52.77 -21.77
CA ASN A 7 6.99 -51.32 -21.61
C ASN A 7 6.11 -50.53 -22.59
N LEU A 8 5.93 -51.01 -23.82
CA LEU A 8 5.01 -50.42 -24.79
C LEU A 8 3.56 -50.47 -24.26
N PHE A 9 3.10 -51.62 -23.77
CA PHE A 9 1.76 -51.76 -23.18
C PHE A 9 1.53 -50.80 -22.00
N ARG A 10 2.51 -50.68 -21.09
CA ARG A 10 2.43 -49.73 -19.95
C ARG A 10 2.38 -48.28 -20.41
N LEU A 11 3.17 -47.92 -21.43
CA LEU A 11 3.16 -46.58 -22.00
C LEU A 11 1.82 -46.29 -22.69
N THR A 12 1.28 -47.24 -23.45
CA THR A 12 -0.02 -47.09 -24.12
C THR A 12 -1.16 -46.97 -23.10
N ALA A 13 -1.15 -47.77 -22.03
CA ALA A 13 -2.14 -47.66 -20.96
C ALA A 13 -2.06 -46.31 -20.22
N PHE A 14 -0.84 -45.83 -19.96
CA PHE A 14 -0.62 -44.51 -19.35
C PHE A 14 -1.10 -43.36 -20.25
N LEU A 15 -0.76 -43.41 -21.55
CA LEU A 15 -1.22 -42.43 -22.54
C LEU A 15 -2.74 -42.47 -22.73
N MET A 16 -3.36 -43.65 -22.70
CA MET A 16 -4.82 -43.79 -22.76
C MET A 16 -5.49 -43.15 -21.54
N GLY A 17 -4.94 -43.35 -20.34
CA GLY A 17 -5.41 -42.69 -19.12
C GLY A 17 -5.31 -41.17 -19.18
N LEU A 18 -4.19 -40.64 -19.68
CA LEU A 18 -4.02 -39.20 -19.94
C LEU A 18 -5.03 -38.67 -20.95
N LEU A 19 -5.33 -39.42 -22.01
CA LEU A 19 -6.32 -39.04 -23.02
C LEU A 19 -7.73 -38.95 -22.44
N CYS A 20 -8.11 -39.87 -21.55
CA CYS A 20 -9.38 -39.82 -20.84
C CYS A 20 -9.49 -38.59 -19.93
N CYS A 21 -8.42 -38.24 -19.20
CA CYS A 21 -8.40 -37.03 -18.38
C CYS A 21 -8.52 -35.76 -19.23
N LEU A 22 -7.83 -35.70 -20.37
CA LEU A 22 -7.94 -34.60 -21.34
C LEU A 22 -9.35 -34.47 -21.91
N ALA A 23 -9.98 -35.59 -22.29
CA ALA A 23 -11.36 -35.60 -22.79
C ALA A 23 -12.37 -35.13 -21.73
N ALA A 24 -12.21 -35.57 -20.47
CA ALA A 24 -13.05 -35.13 -19.37
C ALA A 24 -12.90 -33.62 -19.09
N GLU A 25 -11.68 -33.10 -19.18
CA GLU A 25 -11.39 -31.67 -19.02
C GLU A 25 -12.00 -30.83 -20.16
N LEU A 26 -11.85 -31.26 -21.41
CA LEU A 26 -12.49 -30.62 -22.57
C LEU A 26 -14.02 -30.63 -22.47
N LEU A 27 -14.59 -31.73 -21.98
CA LEU A 27 -16.03 -31.83 -21.72
C LEU A 27 -16.46 -30.87 -20.59
N CYS A 28 -15.71 -30.80 -19.50
CA CYS A 28 -15.99 -29.85 -18.42
C CYS A 28 -15.92 -28.38 -18.90
N ARG A 29 -15.03 -28.07 -19.84
CA ARG A 29 -14.95 -26.71 -20.43
C ARG A 29 -16.19 -26.31 -21.23
N THR A 30 -16.94 -27.25 -21.82
CA THR A 30 -18.18 -26.92 -22.53
C THR A 30 -19.32 -26.59 -21.56
N PHE A 31 -19.32 -27.20 -20.37
CA PHE A 31 -20.29 -26.94 -19.29
C PHE A 31 -19.91 -25.76 -18.38
N ASP A 32 -18.63 -25.34 -18.30
CA ASP A 32 -18.14 -24.14 -17.59
C ASP A 32 -18.54 -22.81 -18.31
N SER A 33 -19.43 -22.86 -19.30
CA SER A 33 -19.94 -21.71 -20.06
C SER A 33 -21.03 -20.91 -19.32
N SER A 34 -21.42 -21.34 -18.11
CA SER A 34 -22.52 -20.74 -17.35
C SER A 34 -22.28 -20.80 -15.84
N SER A 35 -21.41 -19.92 -15.31
CA SER A 35 -21.53 -19.44 -13.92
C SER A 35 -20.77 -18.12 -13.72
N THR A 36 -21.56 -17.06 -13.63
CA THR A 36 -21.20 -15.75 -13.07
C THR A 36 -20.93 -15.88 -11.57
N SER A 37 -19.72 -16.29 -11.20
CA SER A 37 -19.07 -15.97 -9.91
C SER A 37 -17.61 -16.43 -9.94
N LYS A 38 -16.76 -15.76 -10.72
CA LYS A 38 -15.32 -16.03 -10.75
C LYS A 38 -14.55 -14.89 -10.10
N LEU A 39 -14.67 -14.80 -8.78
CA LEU A 39 -13.72 -14.09 -7.93
C LEU A 39 -13.68 -14.83 -6.60
N THR A 40 -13.09 -16.02 -6.58
CA THR A 40 -12.42 -16.46 -5.36
C THR A 40 -11.23 -17.35 -5.68
N ASP A 41 -10.04 -16.77 -5.56
CA ASP A 41 -8.78 -17.51 -5.42
C ASP A 41 -8.18 -17.18 -4.05
N GLY A 42 -7.84 -18.25 -3.32
CA GLY A 42 -6.88 -18.31 -2.21
C GLY A 42 -7.22 -17.62 -0.89
N TYR A 43 -7.82 -16.43 -0.94
CA TYR A 43 -8.07 -15.59 0.24
C TYR A 43 -9.49 -15.02 0.28
N SER A 44 -10.14 -14.87 -0.87
CA SER A 44 -11.48 -14.28 -0.99
C SER A 44 -12.61 -15.26 -0.65
N ASP A 45 -12.33 -16.56 -0.58
CA ASP A 45 -13.26 -17.55 0.01
C ASP A 45 -13.41 -17.39 1.54
N PHE A 46 -12.54 -16.58 2.19
CA PHE A 46 -12.52 -16.41 3.66
C PHE A 46 -13.19 -15.13 4.17
N VAL A 47 -13.57 -14.18 3.31
CA VAL A 47 -14.05 -12.86 3.78
C VAL A 47 -15.49 -12.62 3.36
N SER A 48 -16.44 -12.74 4.29
CA SER A 48 -17.71 -12.06 4.15
C SER A 48 -17.45 -10.55 4.31
N VAL A 49 -17.28 -9.84 3.21
CA VAL A 49 -16.94 -8.42 3.23
C VAL A 49 -18.19 -7.63 3.63
N ARG A 50 -18.15 -6.96 4.78
CA ARG A 50 -19.15 -5.94 5.09
C ARG A 50 -18.97 -4.77 4.11
N PRO A 51 -20.06 -4.27 3.50
CA PRO A 51 -19.95 -3.26 2.46
C PRO A 51 -19.32 -1.96 3.00
N LEU A 52 -18.52 -1.32 2.17
CA LEU A 52 -17.97 0.00 2.43
C LEU A 52 -19.06 1.07 2.32
N PHE A 53 -19.95 0.94 1.34
CA PHE A 53 -21.02 1.89 1.10
C PHE A 53 -22.41 1.32 1.42
N VAL A 54 -23.25 2.16 2.02
CA VAL A 54 -24.67 1.90 2.24
C VAL A 54 -25.51 2.99 1.59
N GLU A 55 -26.68 2.64 1.11
CA GLU A 55 -27.65 3.61 0.62
C GLU A 55 -28.13 4.51 1.77
N SER A 56 -28.23 5.80 1.48
CA SER A 56 -28.92 6.79 2.30
C SER A 56 -30.42 6.46 2.41
N ALA A 57 -31.08 7.01 3.43
CA ALA A 57 -32.49 6.73 3.72
C ALA A 57 -33.43 7.12 2.55
N ASP A 58 -33.08 8.15 1.79
CA ASP A 58 -33.79 8.61 0.60
C ASP A 58 -33.31 7.92 -0.69
N ARG A 59 -32.31 7.02 -0.59
CA ARG A 59 -31.66 6.31 -1.69
C ARG A 59 -31.03 7.22 -2.76
N ALA A 60 -30.80 8.49 -2.44
CA ALA A 60 -30.19 9.44 -3.38
C ALA A 60 -28.67 9.24 -3.48
N GLU A 61 -28.04 8.85 -2.38
CA GLU A 61 -26.60 8.72 -2.23
C GLU A 61 -26.18 7.36 -1.67
N LEU A 62 -25.00 6.91 -2.06
CA LEU A 62 -24.20 5.90 -1.38
C LEU A 62 -23.20 6.61 -0.47
N ARG A 63 -23.10 6.17 0.77
CA ARG A 63 -22.24 6.79 1.80
C ARG A 63 -21.47 5.76 2.58
N ILE A 64 -20.30 6.14 3.08
CA ILE A 64 -19.48 5.26 3.93
C ILE A 64 -20.32 4.74 5.09
N ALA A 65 -20.35 3.43 5.24
CA ALA A 65 -21.15 2.75 6.25
C ALA A 65 -20.70 3.14 7.66
N ALA A 66 -21.64 3.33 8.59
CA ALA A 66 -21.34 3.87 9.92
C ALA A 66 -20.31 3.02 10.69
N ASN A 67 -20.36 1.70 10.54
CA ASN A 67 -19.40 0.72 11.09
C ASN A 67 -18.00 0.80 10.47
N ARG A 68 -17.79 1.56 9.40
CA ARG A 68 -16.48 1.72 8.73
C ARG A 68 -15.79 3.02 9.08
N ARG A 69 -16.47 3.95 9.75
CA ARG A 69 -15.98 5.31 10.04
C ARG A 69 -14.79 5.38 11.01
N ALA A 70 -14.46 4.28 11.68
CA ALA A 70 -13.25 4.19 12.48
C ALA A 70 -11.97 4.28 11.61
N PHE A 71 -12.01 3.73 10.39
CA PHE A 71 -10.85 3.63 9.50
C PHE A 71 -10.99 4.47 8.23
N PHE A 72 -12.23 4.71 7.78
CA PHE A 72 -12.55 5.51 6.61
C PHE A 72 -13.08 6.87 7.06
N ALA A 73 -12.69 7.93 6.35
CA ALA A 73 -13.34 9.22 6.53
C ALA A 73 -14.74 9.20 5.90
N ASP A 74 -15.64 10.04 6.42
CA ASP A 74 -16.97 10.19 5.84
C ASP A 74 -16.88 10.76 4.42
N ASP A 75 -17.44 10.03 3.46
CA ASP A 75 -17.60 10.44 2.06
C ASP A 75 -18.92 9.87 1.51
N ALA A 76 -19.43 10.51 0.47
CA ALA A 76 -20.68 10.12 -0.18
C ALA A 76 -20.71 10.53 -1.65
N PHE A 77 -21.46 9.78 -2.45
CA PHE A 77 -21.65 10.07 -3.86
C PHE A 77 -23.05 9.64 -4.34
N PRO A 78 -23.56 10.21 -5.45
CA PRO A 78 -24.87 9.87 -5.97
C PRO A 78 -25.00 8.38 -6.30
N ALA A 79 -26.07 7.73 -5.84
CA ALA A 79 -26.30 6.30 -6.11
C ALA A 79 -26.44 6.03 -7.63
N THR A 80 -27.20 6.90 -8.31
CA THR A 80 -27.35 6.87 -9.77
C THR A 80 -26.37 7.84 -10.43
N LYS A 81 -25.56 7.33 -11.35
CA LYS A 81 -24.61 8.13 -12.14
C LYS A 81 -25.35 8.90 -13.25
N SER A 82 -25.15 10.22 -13.33
CA SER A 82 -25.67 11.03 -14.44
C SER A 82 -24.81 10.89 -15.70
N ARG A 83 -25.37 11.24 -16.87
CA ARG A 83 -24.71 11.03 -18.18
C ARG A 83 -23.44 11.89 -18.37
N ASP A 84 -23.40 13.04 -17.69
CA ASP A 84 -22.31 14.00 -17.67
C ASP A 84 -21.32 13.77 -16.51
N GLU A 85 -21.53 12.73 -15.70
CA GLU A 85 -20.69 12.41 -14.56
C GLU A 85 -19.52 11.49 -14.94
N PHE A 86 -18.31 11.86 -14.49
CA PHE A 86 -17.13 11.00 -14.50
C PHE A 86 -16.74 10.63 -13.07
N ARG A 87 -16.72 9.33 -12.79
CA ARG A 87 -16.63 8.75 -11.46
C ARG A 87 -15.32 7.99 -11.26
N ILE A 88 -14.48 8.54 -10.38
CA ILE A 88 -13.17 8.02 -10.02
C ILE A 88 -13.24 7.45 -8.60
N PHE A 89 -12.76 6.23 -8.38
CA PHE A 89 -12.55 5.70 -7.04
C PHE A 89 -11.06 5.59 -6.75
N VAL A 90 -10.63 6.12 -5.61
CA VAL A 90 -9.23 6.09 -5.19
C VAL A 90 -9.07 5.21 -3.96
N PHE A 91 -8.34 4.11 -4.11
CA PHE A 91 -8.11 3.11 -3.06
C PHE A 91 -6.71 3.22 -2.49
N GLY A 92 -6.58 2.98 -1.19
CA GLY A 92 -5.27 2.93 -0.54
C GLY A 92 -5.34 2.91 0.97
N GLY A 93 -4.18 3.12 1.58
CA GLY A 93 -4.05 3.25 3.02
C GLY A 93 -4.42 4.65 3.55
N SER A 94 -3.85 4.97 4.71
CA SER A 94 -3.96 6.26 5.39
C SER A 94 -3.56 7.46 4.51
N THR A 95 -2.59 7.29 3.61
CA THR A 95 -2.17 8.31 2.63
C THR A 95 -3.32 8.74 1.71
N VAL A 96 -4.14 7.79 1.23
CA VAL A 96 -5.30 8.11 0.40
C VAL A 96 -6.39 8.75 1.25
N GLN A 97 -6.62 8.22 2.45
CA GLN A 97 -7.62 8.72 3.39
C GLN A 97 -7.40 10.20 3.76
N GLY A 98 -6.15 10.68 3.73
CA GLY A 98 -5.78 12.05 4.06
C GLY A 98 -5.18 12.21 5.46
N ARG A 99 -4.80 11.10 6.10
CA ARG A 99 -4.05 11.14 7.35
C ARG A 99 -2.72 11.86 7.13
N PRO A 100 -2.24 12.61 8.13
CA PRO A 100 -2.74 12.71 9.52
C PRO A 100 -3.90 13.71 9.72
N PHE A 101 -4.36 14.38 8.67
CA PHE A 101 -5.49 15.30 8.74
C PHE A 101 -6.79 14.55 8.40
N SER A 102 -7.44 14.87 7.28
CA SER A 102 -8.58 14.12 6.76
C SER A 102 -8.75 14.42 5.26
N ILE A 103 -9.87 14.01 4.69
CA ILE A 103 -10.10 14.02 3.24
C ILE A 103 -10.02 15.42 2.63
N GLN A 104 -10.26 16.48 3.40
CA GLN A 104 -10.29 17.85 2.89
C GLN A 104 -8.94 18.26 2.29
N THR A 105 -7.82 17.70 2.76
CA THR A 105 -6.48 17.99 2.23
C THR A 105 -5.80 16.77 1.61
N SER A 106 -6.57 15.74 1.24
CA SER A 106 -6.04 14.56 0.57
C SER A 106 -5.93 14.78 -0.94
N PHE A 107 -5.03 14.05 -1.59
CA PHE A 107 -4.84 14.18 -3.04
C PHE A 107 -6.08 13.80 -3.87
N PRO A 108 -6.99 12.88 -3.45
CA PRO A 108 -8.27 12.69 -4.13
C PRO A 108 -9.13 13.96 -4.17
N THR A 109 -9.17 14.72 -3.07
CA THR A 109 -9.91 15.99 -3.01
C THR A 109 -9.27 17.03 -3.92
N PHE A 110 -7.94 17.19 -3.87
CA PHE A 110 -7.25 18.11 -4.77
C PHE A 110 -7.40 17.71 -6.24
N LEU A 111 -7.42 16.41 -6.56
CA LEU A 111 -7.68 15.91 -7.92
C LEU A 111 -9.08 16.31 -8.38
N LYS A 112 -10.12 16.09 -7.56
CA LYS A 112 -11.49 16.52 -7.86
C LYS A 112 -11.56 18.01 -8.18
N ARG A 113 -10.90 18.83 -7.35
CA ARG A 113 -10.86 20.28 -7.50
C ARG A 113 -10.16 20.70 -8.79
N ALA A 114 -8.98 20.13 -9.06
CA ALA A 114 -8.21 20.43 -10.27
C ALA A 114 -8.98 20.05 -11.55
N LEU A 115 -9.68 18.90 -11.53
CA LEU A 115 -10.54 18.46 -12.63
C LEU A 115 -11.73 19.40 -12.83
N THR A 116 -12.38 19.83 -11.74
CA THR A 116 -13.53 20.76 -11.79
C THR A 116 -13.12 22.14 -12.34
N VAL A 117 -11.93 22.63 -11.98
CA VAL A 117 -11.40 23.89 -12.51
C VAL A 117 -11.06 23.77 -14.00
N THR A 118 -10.51 22.62 -14.42
CA THR A 118 -10.02 22.42 -15.78
C THR A 118 -11.15 22.09 -16.78
N ALA A 119 -12.18 21.38 -16.32
CA ALA A 119 -13.31 20.95 -17.13
C ALA A 119 -14.64 21.14 -16.35
N PRO A 120 -15.08 22.40 -16.16
CA PRO A 120 -16.25 22.74 -15.35
C PRO A 120 -17.59 22.27 -15.97
N GLU A 121 -17.62 21.97 -17.26
CA GLU A 121 -18.80 21.45 -17.97
C GLU A 121 -19.12 19.98 -17.65
N ARG A 122 -18.20 19.28 -16.97
CA ARG A 122 -18.34 17.88 -16.58
C ARG A 122 -18.50 17.78 -15.08
N LYS A 123 -19.37 16.87 -14.63
CA LYS A 123 -19.52 16.56 -13.22
C LYS A 123 -18.46 15.55 -12.78
N TRP A 124 -17.61 15.94 -11.84
CA TRP A 124 -16.55 15.09 -11.31
C TRP A 124 -16.93 14.50 -9.95
N THR A 125 -17.00 13.17 -9.89
CA THR A 125 -17.16 12.42 -8.64
C THR A 125 -15.85 11.68 -8.38
N VAL A 126 -15.04 12.17 -7.44
CA VAL A 126 -13.84 11.46 -6.98
C VAL A 126 -14.13 10.98 -5.56
N VAL A 127 -14.22 9.67 -5.38
CA VAL A 127 -14.58 9.01 -4.13
C VAL A 127 -13.32 8.54 -3.43
N ASN A 128 -13.17 8.91 -2.16
CA ASN A 128 -12.04 8.49 -1.33
C ASN A 128 -12.34 7.15 -0.66
N CYS A 129 -11.70 6.09 -1.12
CA CYS A 129 -11.77 4.74 -0.54
C CYS A 129 -10.49 4.39 0.25
N GLY A 130 -9.84 5.39 0.85
CA GLY A 130 -8.67 5.20 1.70
C GLY A 130 -9.05 4.74 3.10
N GLY A 131 -8.48 3.62 3.55
CA GLY A 131 -8.66 3.10 4.91
C GLY A 131 -7.37 3.18 5.72
N ILE A 132 -7.44 3.63 6.97
CA ILE A 132 -6.29 3.66 7.88
C ILE A 132 -5.71 2.24 8.02
N SER A 133 -4.41 2.10 7.78
CA SER A 133 -3.67 0.82 7.87
C SER A 133 -4.11 -0.28 6.87
N TYR A 134 -4.88 0.06 5.82
CA TYR A 134 -5.32 -0.93 4.82
C TYR A 134 -4.19 -1.38 3.90
N ALA A 135 -4.00 -2.70 3.82
CA ALA A 135 -3.12 -3.39 2.89
C ALA A 135 -3.87 -3.91 1.65
N SER A 136 -3.14 -4.39 0.64
CA SER A 136 -3.66 -4.82 -0.67
C SER A 136 -4.78 -5.85 -0.58
N TYR A 137 -4.67 -6.84 0.30
CA TYR A 137 -5.69 -7.88 0.49
C TYR A 137 -7.00 -7.34 1.08
N ARG A 138 -6.95 -6.26 1.87
CA ARG A 138 -8.16 -5.57 2.36
C ARG A 138 -8.76 -4.61 1.33
N LEU A 139 -7.96 -4.10 0.38
CA LEU A 139 -8.42 -3.21 -0.68
C LEU A 139 -9.10 -3.96 -1.83
N LEU A 140 -8.63 -5.18 -2.15
CA LEU A 140 -9.16 -5.97 -3.25
C LEU A 140 -10.69 -6.18 -3.19
N PRO A 141 -11.29 -6.52 -2.04
CA PRO A 141 -12.74 -6.66 -1.96
C PRO A 141 -13.50 -5.34 -2.05
N LEU A 142 -12.91 -4.22 -1.61
CA LEU A 142 -13.51 -2.89 -1.79
C LEU A 142 -13.57 -2.51 -3.26
N LEU A 143 -12.52 -2.82 -4.01
CA LEU A 143 -12.45 -2.60 -5.45
C LEU A 143 -13.51 -3.44 -6.19
N ALA A 144 -13.72 -4.68 -5.75
CA ALA A 144 -14.76 -5.56 -6.26
C ALA A 144 -16.18 -5.04 -5.95
N GLU A 145 -16.43 -4.53 -4.74
CA GLU A 145 -17.69 -3.86 -4.38
C GLU A 145 -17.96 -2.65 -5.29
N CYS A 146 -16.98 -1.76 -5.42
CA CYS A 146 -17.11 -0.51 -6.18
C CYS A 146 -17.37 -0.72 -7.68
N ARG A 147 -17.11 -1.92 -8.22
CA ARG A 147 -17.43 -2.28 -9.61
C ARG A 147 -18.93 -2.13 -9.89
N ASN A 148 -19.76 -2.26 -8.85
CA ASN A 148 -21.22 -2.13 -8.95
C ASN A 148 -21.70 -0.68 -9.02
N TYR A 149 -20.80 0.31 -8.88
CA TYR A 149 -21.16 1.74 -8.79
C TYR A 149 -20.78 2.54 -10.04
N SER A 150 -20.70 1.88 -11.20
CA SER A 150 -20.42 2.48 -12.51
C SER A 150 -19.15 3.37 -12.56
N PRO A 151 -17.98 2.89 -12.08
CA PRO A 151 -16.74 3.64 -12.13
C PRO A 151 -16.25 3.88 -13.57
N ASP A 152 -15.59 5.01 -13.80
CA ASP A 152 -14.86 5.32 -15.05
C ASP A 152 -13.34 5.14 -14.90
N LEU A 153 -12.81 5.21 -13.68
CA LEU A 153 -11.39 5.11 -13.40
C LEU A 153 -11.15 4.66 -11.96
N TYR A 154 -10.20 3.75 -11.78
CA TYR A 154 -9.63 3.41 -10.49
C TYR A 154 -8.19 3.91 -10.36
N ILE A 155 -7.85 4.35 -9.15
CA ILE A 155 -6.48 4.69 -8.76
C ILE A 155 -6.18 3.91 -7.48
N VAL A 156 -5.08 3.16 -7.45
CA VAL A 156 -4.66 2.37 -6.28
C VAL A 156 -3.29 2.83 -5.80
N CYS A 157 -3.21 3.33 -4.57
CA CYS A 157 -1.98 3.73 -3.89
C CYS A 157 -1.81 2.89 -2.60
N CYS A 158 -0.98 1.85 -2.66
CA CYS A 158 -0.83 0.89 -1.55
C CYS A 158 0.59 0.33 -1.47
N GLY A 159 0.92 -0.31 -0.33
CA GLY A 159 2.20 -1.01 -0.13
C GLY A 159 2.85 -0.79 1.24
N HIS A 160 2.58 0.32 1.93
CA HIS A 160 3.14 0.57 3.28
C HIS A 160 2.64 -0.41 4.35
N ASN A 161 1.42 -0.92 4.19
CA ASN A 161 0.73 -1.65 5.25
C ASN A 161 0.82 -3.18 5.12
N GLU A 162 1.53 -3.72 4.12
CA GLU A 162 1.52 -5.15 3.81
C GLU A 162 2.05 -6.04 4.96
N PHE A 163 2.82 -5.45 5.87
CA PHE A 163 3.41 -6.13 7.03
C PHE A 163 2.73 -5.83 8.37
N LEU A 164 1.69 -4.98 8.42
CA LEU A 164 1.09 -4.58 9.69
C LEU A 164 0.37 -5.73 10.41
N GLU A 165 -0.23 -6.65 9.65
CA GLU A 165 -0.98 -7.79 10.17
C GLU A 165 -0.33 -9.15 9.84
N CYS A 166 0.93 -9.16 9.37
CA CYS A 166 1.58 -10.37 8.87
C CYS A 166 1.79 -11.45 9.96
N VAL A 167 2.00 -11.03 11.21
CA VAL A 167 2.12 -11.93 12.37
C VAL A 167 0.75 -12.36 12.89
N THR A 168 -0.22 -11.44 12.92
CA THR A 168 -1.60 -11.69 13.37
C THR A 168 -2.31 -12.76 12.54
N TYR A 169 -1.97 -12.88 11.24
CA TYR A 169 -2.54 -13.88 10.33
C TYR A 169 -1.54 -14.94 9.87
N ALA A 170 -0.41 -15.13 10.56
CA ALA A 170 0.59 -16.12 10.19
C ALA A 170 0.02 -17.56 10.10
N ASP A 171 -0.87 -17.94 11.01
CA ASP A 171 -1.51 -19.26 11.05
C ASP A 171 -2.60 -19.44 9.97
N VAL A 172 -3.24 -18.35 9.55
CA VAL A 172 -4.19 -18.34 8.43
C VAL A 172 -3.43 -18.43 7.10
N ARG A 173 -2.23 -17.83 7.01
CA ARG A 173 -1.30 -17.90 5.86
C ARG A 173 -0.64 -19.27 5.70
N SER A 174 -0.19 -19.90 6.78
CA SER A 174 0.53 -21.18 6.73
C SER A 174 -0.34 -22.36 6.28
N SER A 175 -1.67 -22.23 6.36
CA SER A 175 -2.63 -23.22 5.88
C SER A 175 -2.67 -23.36 4.35
N GLY A 176 -2.09 -22.42 3.60
CA GLY A 176 -2.00 -22.44 2.13
C GLY A 176 -0.69 -22.99 1.53
N ASP A 177 0.37 -23.15 2.33
CA ASP A 177 1.74 -23.36 1.82
C ASP A 177 2.10 -24.83 1.51
N VAL A 178 1.24 -25.82 1.80
CA VAL A 178 1.59 -27.25 1.60
C VAL A 178 1.33 -27.76 0.16
N THR A 179 0.71 -27.01 -0.75
CA THR A 179 0.38 -27.56 -2.08
C THR A 179 0.37 -26.54 -3.21
N SER A 180 1.52 -26.14 -3.76
CA SER A 180 1.56 -25.19 -4.90
C SER A 180 1.63 -25.86 -6.27
N THR A 181 2.48 -26.87 -6.50
CA THR A 181 2.76 -27.30 -7.89
C THR A 181 1.70 -28.22 -8.51
N ALA A 182 1.05 -29.08 -7.72
CA ALA A 182 -0.02 -29.96 -8.22
C ALA A 182 -1.38 -29.26 -8.28
N PHE A 183 -1.61 -28.27 -7.42
CA PHE A 183 -2.85 -27.51 -7.38
C PHE A 183 -2.91 -26.47 -8.49
N ASP A 184 -1.82 -25.82 -8.89
CA ASP A 184 -1.82 -24.87 -10.02
C ASP A 184 -2.27 -25.52 -11.35
N LEU A 185 -1.86 -26.78 -11.60
CA LEU A 185 -2.34 -27.56 -12.74
C LEU A 185 -3.81 -27.98 -12.60
N LEU A 186 -4.28 -28.26 -11.38
CA LEU A 186 -5.68 -28.60 -11.11
C LEU A 186 -6.59 -27.36 -11.15
N HIS A 187 -6.10 -26.17 -10.79
CA HIS A 187 -6.84 -24.90 -10.77
C HIS A 187 -7.19 -24.39 -12.18
N HIS A 188 -6.33 -24.66 -13.16
CA HIS A 188 -6.65 -24.40 -14.57
C HIS A 188 -7.63 -25.42 -15.18
N SER A 189 -7.93 -26.52 -14.48
CA SER A 189 -8.89 -27.52 -14.95
C SER A 189 -10.34 -27.06 -14.75
N ALA A 190 -11.15 -27.10 -15.80
CA ALA A 190 -12.59 -26.92 -15.73
C ALA A 190 -13.26 -27.99 -14.88
N ALA A 191 -12.70 -29.20 -14.84
CA ALA A 191 -13.19 -30.29 -14.00
C ALA A 191 -13.13 -29.94 -12.49
N ALA A 192 -12.01 -29.39 -12.01
CA ALA A 192 -11.89 -28.97 -10.61
C ALA A 192 -12.82 -27.80 -10.27
N ARG A 193 -13.00 -26.85 -11.20
CA ARG A 193 -13.94 -25.72 -11.02
C ARG A 193 -15.39 -26.19 -10.93
N LEU A 194 -15.83 -27.11 -11.79
CA LEU A 194 -17.19 -27.68 -11.74
C LEU A 194 -17.42 -28.52 -10.47
N ALA A 195 -16.44 -29.33 -10.06
CA ALA A 195 -16.51 -30.11 -8.82
C ALA A 195 -16.61 -29.19 -7.58
N ARG A 196 -15.83 -28.09 -7.56
CA ARG A 196 -15.90 -27.06 -6.52
C ARG A 196 -17.28 -26.39 -6.49
N ASN A 197 -17.80 -25.95 -7.64
CA ASN A 197 -19.11 -25.31 -7.73
C ASN A 197 -20.24 -26.25 -7.29
N ALA A 198 -20.17 -27.54 -7.65
CA ALA A 198 -21.13 -28.55 -7.19
C ALA A 198 -21.06 -28.76 -5.67
N PHE A 199 -19.86 -28.79 -5.10
CA PHE A 199 -19.65 -28.89 -3.65
C PHE A 199 -20.17 -27.66 -2.89
N LEU A 200 -19.92 -26.45 -3.39
CA LEU A 200 -20.41 -25.20 -2.80
C LEU A 200 -21.93 -25.09 -2.87
N ASN A 201 -22.54 -25.45 -4.02
CA ASN A 201 -24.00 -25.51 -4.17
C ASN A 201 -24.64 -26.56 -3.26
N PHE A 202 -23.98 -27.70 -3.06
CA PHE A 202 -24.42 -28.74 -2.13
C PHE A 202 -24.35 -28.26 -0.67
N ARG A 203 -23.29 -27.54 -0.28
CA ARG A 203 -23.19 -26.89 1.05
C ARG A 203 -24.21 -25.78 1.25
N GLN A 204 -24.47 -24.95 0.24
CA GLN A 204 -25.48 -23.89 0.33
C GLN A 204 -26.90 -24.45 0.47
N ARG A 205 -27.24 -25.52 -0.26
CA ARG A 205 -28.54 -26.20 -0.10
C ARG A 205 -28.75 -26.78 1.31
N ASN A 206 -27.67 -27.29 1.91
CA ASN A 206 -27.71 -27.84 3.27
C ASN A 206 -27.53 -26.79 4.40
N ARG A 207 -27.32 -25.50 4.08
CA ARG A 207 -27.29 -24.40 5.08
C ARG A 207 -28.68 -23.96 5.56
N SER A 208 -29.76 -24.55 5.03
CA SER A 208 -31.14 -24.20 5.40
C SER A 208 -31.57 -24.69 6.80
N ASP A 209 -30.82 -25.58 7.46
CA ASP A 209 -31.28 -26.23 8.71
C ASP A 209 -30.30 -26.21 9.91
N HIS A 210 -29.07 -25.69 9.77
CA HIS A 210 -28.12 -25.66 10.89
C HIS A 210 -27.34 -24.34 11.01
N ALA A 211 -28.01 -23.33 11.54
CA ALA A 211 -27.38 -22.12 12.07
C ALA A 211 -26.98 -22.35 13.54
N GLN A 212 -25.81 -22.95 13.78
CA GLN A 212 -25.00 -22.75 14.99
C GLN A 212 -23.71 -23.61 14.86
N HIS A 213 -22.55 -22.98 15.07
CA HIS A 213 -21.21 -23.60 15.17
C HIS A 213 -20.45 -24.00 13.89
N GLY A 214 -20.21 -23.05 12.98
CA GLY A 214 -19.10 -23.12 12.03
C GLY A 214 -18.35 -21.79 11.96
N ARG A 215 -17.12 -21.74 12.47
CA ARG A 215 -16.20 -20.59 12.33
C ARG A 215 -15.87 -20.37 10.86
N GLU A 216 -16.58 -19.47 10.19
CA GLU A 216 -16.07 -18.75 9.02
C GLU A 216 -15.00 -17.76 9.54
N LEU A 217 -13.76 -17.86 9.05
CA LEU A 217 -12.62 -17.00 9.44
C LEU A 217 -12.78 -15.60 8.82
N GLN A 218 -13.75 -14.83 9.34
CA GLN A 218 -13.98 -13.45 8.92
C GLN A 218 -12.81 -12.57 9.39
N LEU A 219 -12.20 -11.79 8.48
CA LEU A 219 -11.33 -10.70 8.92
C LEU A 219 -12.17 -9.72 9.75
N PRO A 220 -11.74 -9.33 10.96
CA PRO A 220 -12.38 -8.28 11.74
C PRO A 220 -12.45 -6.98 10.92
N GLU A 221 -13.47 -6.18 11.22
CA GLU A 221 -13.69 -4.86 10.60
C GLU A 221 -12.49 -3.94 10.80
N GLU A 222 -11.87 -4.10 11.95
CA GLU A 222 -10.75 -3.32 12.41
C GLU A 222 -9.45 -3.92 11.87
N VAL A 223 -8.54 -3.05 11.44
CA VAL A 223 -7.16 -3.45 11.21
C VAL A 223 -6.54 -3.69 12.58
N ASP A 224 -5.96 -4.87 12.77
CA ASP A 224 -5.30 -5.23 14.01
C ASP A 224 -3.79 -5.15 13.81
N ALA A 225 -3.26 -3.93 13.86
CA ALA A 225 -1.84 -3.72 13.62
C ALA A 225 -1.04 -4.17 14.84
N MET A 226 0.08 -4.87 14.62
CA MET A 226 0.87 -5.40 15.73
C MET A 226 1.35 -4.31 16.71
N LEU A 227 1.60 -3.08 16.23
CA LEU A 227 1.98 -1.94 17.06
C LEU A 227 0.88 -1.42 18.00
N ASP A 228 -0.38 -1.81 17.78
CA ASP A 228 -1.50 -1.39 18.63
C ASP A 228 -1.50 -2.12 19.98
N HIS A 229 -0.72 -3.20 20.12
CA HIS A 229 -0.61 -4.00 21.33
C HIS A 229 0.56 -3.57 22.21
N HIS A 230 0.41 -3.71 23.52
CA HIS A 230 1.53 -3.67 24.47
C HIS A 230 2.69 -4.57 24.02
N GLY A 231 3.87 -4.00 23.83
CA GLY A 231 5.04 -4.74 23.37
C GLY A 231 5.06 -5.03 21.86
N GLY A 232 4.16 -4.42 21.07
CA GLY A 232 4.02 -4.65 19.64
C GLY A 232 5.30 -4.42 18.83
N LEU A 233 6.08 -3.39 19.18
CA LEU A 233 7.38 -3.14 18.56
C LEU A 233 8.37 -4.28 18.87
N GLN A 234 8.32 -4.85 20.08
CA GLN A 234 9.16 -5.97 20.50
C GLN A 234 8.78 -7.26 19.76
N ALA A 235 7.51 -7.45 19.40
CA ALA A 235 7.02 -8.61 18.67
C ALA A 235 7.48 -8.67 17.20
N TYR A 236 7.84 -7.55 16.57
CA TYR A 236 8.46 -7.54 15.24
C TYR A 236 9.83 -8.22 15.25
N CYS A 237 10.00 -9.36 14.58
CA CYS A 237 11.32 -9.96 14.37
C CYS A 237 11.52 -10.34 12.91
N ARG A 238 12.78 -10.31 12.46
CA ARG A 238 13.12 -10.52 11.04
C ARG A 238 12.57 -11.84 10.48
N GLU A 239 12.68 -12.93 11.26
CA GLU A 239 12.25 -14.26 10.85
C GLU A 239 10.72 -14.36 10.66
N ALA A 240 9.94 -13.64 11.47
CA ALA A 240 8.48 -13.66 11.40
C ALA A 240 7.90 -12.82 10.23
N LEU A 241 8.70 -11.97 9.58
CA LEU A 241 8.20 -11.11 8.51
C LEU A 241 7.82 -11.87 7.23
N HIS A 242 8.46 -13.03 6.98
CA HIS A 242 8.25 -13.84 5.78
C HIS A 242 8.16 -13.00 4.48
N ILE A 243 9.14 -12.12 4.26
CA ILE A 243 9.13 -11.07 3.21
C ILE A 243 8.75 -11.64 1.84
N ASP A 244 9.36 -12.74 1.40
CA ASP A 244 9.09 -13.34 0.10
C ASP A 244 7.64 -13.77 -0.08
N THR A 245 7.02 -14.29 0.98
CA THR A 245 5.60 -14.67 0.96
C THR A 245 4.72 -13.43 0.90
N VAL A 246 5.02 -12.38 1.68
CA VAL A 246 4.30 -11.08 1.60
C VAL A 246 4.40 -10.48 0.19
N VAL A 247 5.60 -10.46 -0.41
CA VAL A 247 5.81 -9.91 -1.77
C VAL A 247 5.07 -10.72 -2.83
N ARG A 248 5.05 -12.05 -2.70
CA ARG A 248 4.30 -12.95 -3.59
C ARG A 248 2.80 -12.70 -3.50
N GLU A 249 2.26 -12.60 -2.29
CA GLU A 249 0.83 -12.31 -2.05
C GLU A 249 0.43 -10.92 -2.52
N PHE A 250 1.24 -9.90 -2.23
CA PHE A 250 1.05 -8.55 -2.74
C PHE A 250 0.94 -8.53 -4.26
N GLY A 251 1.86 -9.21 -4.95
CA GLY A 251 1.80 -9.36 -6.40
C GLY A 251 0.55 -10.11 -6.89
N SER A 252 0.10 -11.15 -6.17
CA SER A 252 -1.15 -11.85 -6.47
C SER A 252 -2.36 -10.91 -6.36
N ASN A 253 -2.44 -10.14 -5.27
CA ASN A 253 -3.52 -9.18 -5.04
C ASN A 253 -3.56 -8.09 -6.13
N LEU A 254 -2.40 -7.53 -6.51
CA LEU A 254 -2.31 -6.55 -7.59
C LEU A 254 -2.79 -7.14 -8.93
N ASN A 255 -2.38 -8.36 -9.28
CA ASN A 255 -2.83 -9.03 -10.50
C ASN A 255 -4.34 -9.32 -10.49
N GLN A 256 -4.92 -9.65 -9.33
CA GLN A 256 -6.36 -9.80 -9.18
C GLN A 256 -7.09 -8.46 -9.36
N MET A 257 -6.57 -7.36 -8.79
CA MET A 257 -7.12 -6.02 -9.03
C MET A 257 -7.08 -5.64 -10.52
N VAL A 258 -5.97 -5.93 -11.22
CA VAL A 258 -5.87 -5.68 -12.66
C VAL A 258 -6.87 -6.53 -13.45
N THR A 259 -7.01 -7.81 -13.12
CA THR A 259 -7.98 -8.71 -13.77
C THR A 259 -9.40 -8.22 -13.59
N LEU A 260 -9.78 -7.85 -12.36
CA LEU A 260 -11.07 -7.26 -12.02
C LEU A 260 -11.40 -6.04 -12.87
N CYS A 261 -10.44 -5.13 -12.99
CA CYS A 261 -10.58 -3.90 -13.76
C CYS A 261 -10.74 -4.21 -15.26
N ARG A 262 -9.94 -5.12 -15.82
CA ARG A 262 -10.04 -5.54 -17.22
C ARG A 262 -11.39 -6.17 -17.54
N GLU A 263 -11.88 -7.07 -16.71
CA GLU A 263 -13.21 -7.68 -16.88
C GLU A 263 -14.35 -6.65 -16.78
N GLY A 264 -14.17 -5.61 -15.96
CA GLY A 264 -15.09 -4.50 -15.83
C GLY A 264 -14.95 -3.44 -16.92
N SER A 265 -13.94 -3.53 -17.79
CA SER A 265 -13.52 -2.44 -18.68
C SER A 265 -13.27 -1.12 -17.95
N ILE A 266 -12.73 -1.20 -16.72
CA ILE A 266 -12.40 -0.06 -15.87
C ILE A 266 -10.89 0.19 -15.99
N PRO A 267 -10.44 1.36 -16.47
CA PRO A 267 -9.04 1.74 -16.39
C PRO A 267 -8.53 1.77 -14.94
N LEU A 268 -7.29 1.30 -14.74
CA LEU A 268 -6.64 1.25 -13.43
C LEU A 268 -5.28 1.93 -13.49
N ILE A 269 -5.05 2.91 -12.62
CA ILE A 269 -3.74 3.50 -12.37
C ILE A 269 -3.18 2.90 -11.08
N LEU A 270 -2.00 2.30 -11.16
CA LEU A 270 -1.22 1.93 -9.97
C LEU A 270 -0.32 3.09 -9.56
N MET A 271 -0.15 3.29 -8.26
CA MET A 271 0.66 4.37 -7.69
C MET A 271 1.57 3.80 -6.60
N VAL A 272 2.89 3.84 -6.84
CA VAL A 272 3.88 3.50 -5.81
C VAL A 272 3.92 4.66 -4.81
N PRO A 273 3.66 4.46 -3.51
CA PRO A 273 3.69 5.53 -2.54
C PRO A 273 5.14 5.91 -2.16
N PRO A 274 5.41 7.18 -1.84
CA PRO A 274 6.74 7.63 -1.40
C PRO A 274 6.96 7.29 0.08
N SER A 275 8.21 7.31 0.54
CA SER A 275 8.53 7.21 1.96
C SER A 275 9.66 8.15 2.32
N ASN A 276 9.70 8.58 3.58
CA ASN A 276 10.75 9.43 4.10
C ASN A 276 11.98 8.57 4.34
N LEU A 277 13.01 8.79 3.53
CA LEU A 277 14.27 8.07 3.60
C LEU A 277 15.27 8.84 4.48
N ARG A 278 15.39 10.14 4.22
CA ARG A 278 16.44 10.99 4.80
C ARG A 278 16.26 11.22 6.30
N ASP A 279 15.04 11.51 6.72
CA ASP A 279 14.77 12.07 8.05
C ASP A 279 14.03 11.08 8.97
N THR A 280 13.85 9.83 8.52
CA THR A 280 13.25 8.73 9.31
C THR A 280 14.23 7.59 9.51
N ALA A 281 14.75 7.47 10.73
CA ALA A 281 15.53 6.32 11.17
C ALA A 281 14.69 5.02 11.15
N PRO A 282 15.32 3.84 11.05
CA PRO A 282 14.63 2.57 11.22
C PRO A 282 13.90 2.50 12.57
N PHE A 283 12.68 1.97 12.59
CA PHE A 283 11.87 1.83 13.79
C PHE A 283 12.41 0.73 14.70
N LYS A 284 12.93 -0.36 14.12
CA LYS A 284 13.61 -1.41 14.86
C LYS A 284 14.74 -2.03 14.04
N SER A 285 15.88 -2.20 14.69
CA SER A 285 17.04 -2.90 14.11
C SER A 285 17.30 -4.19 14.86
N GLU A 286 17.54 -5.26 14.12
CA GLU A 286 17.89 -6.58 14.64
C GLU A 286 19.13 -7.07 13.91
N PHE A 287 20.09 -7.63 14.65
CA PHE A 287 21.29 -8.23 14.06
C PHE A 287 20.91 -9.49 13.27
N GLY A 288 21.67 -9.78 12.22
CA GLY A 288 21.53 -11.01 11.45
C GLY A 288 21.68 -12.27 12.31
N SER A 289 21.06 -13.36 11.88
CA SER A 289 21.09 -14.65 12.61
C SER A 289 22.49 -15.25 12.74
N GLN A 290 23.40 -14.87 11.83
CA GLN A 290 24.80 -15.32 11.81
C GLN A 290 25.76 -14.38 12.55
N THR A 291 25.28 -13.23 13.05
CA THR A 291 26.14 -12.22 13.68
C THR A 291 26.50 -12.64 15.10
N THR A 292 27.78 -12.87 15.36
CA THR A 292 28.30 -13.34 16.65
C THR A 292 28.22 -12.25 17.73
N SER A 293 28.28 -12.65 19.01
CA SER A 293 28.30 -11.69 20.12
C SER A 293 29.47 -10.70 20.02
N ASP A 294 30.65 -11.16 19.59
CA ASP A 294 31.83 -10.31 19.43
C ASP A 294 31.61 -9.28 18.31
N GLN A 295 31.04 -9.70 17.18
CA GLN A 295 30.68 -8.78 16.09
C GLN A 295 29.65 -7.75 16.54
N ARG A 296 28.64 -8.15 17.34
CA ARG A 296 27.63 -7.21 17.89
C ARG A 296 28.27 -6.15 18.78
N GLN A 297 29.19 -6.55 19.66
CA GLN A 297 29.93 -5.61 20.51
C GLN A 297 30.82 -4.69 19.68
N GLN A 298 31.49 -5.24 18.67
CA GLN A 298 32.33 -4.47 17.75
C GLN A 298 31.50 -3.43 16.99
N ILE A 299 30.34 -3.80 16.44
CA ILE A 299 29.43 -2.86 15.76
C ILE A 299 29.00 -1.74 16.70
N GLN A 300 28.62 -2.06 17.94
CA GLN A 300 28.24 -1.04 18.92
C GLN A 300 29.38 -0.06 19.22
N ALA A 301 30.61 -0.55 19.40
CA ALA A 301 31.78 0.30 19.61
C ALA A 301 32.07 1.19 18.39
N LEU A 302 32.05 0.62 17.19
CA LEU A 302 32.27 1.35 15.94
C LEU A 302 31.21 2.44 15.70
N LEU A 303 29.95 2.18 16.04
CA LEU A 303 28.86 3.18 15.94
C LEU A 303 29.12 4.38 16.87
N LEU A 304 29.55 4.14 18.10
CA LEU A 304 29.91 5.20 19.05
C LEU A 304 31.11 6.02 18.56
N GLU A 305 32.15 5.34 18.06
CA GLU A 305 33.32 6.01 17.49
C GLU A 305 32.97 6.81 16.24
N ALA A 306 32.10 6.30 15.38
CA ALA A 306 31.66 6.99 14.17
C ALA A 306 30.85 8.24 14.50
N ASP A 307 29.99 8.20 15.53
CA ASP A 307 29.26 9.37 15.99
C ASP A 307 30.20 10.47 16.54
N ALA A 308 31.20 10.07 17.33
CA ALA A 308 32.23 10.98 17.83
C ALA A 308 33.08 11.60 16.70
N ALA A 309 33.43 10.80 15.68
CA ALA A 309 34.21 11.24 14.53
C ALA A 309 33.40 12.06 13.51
N ARG A 310 32.07 12.00 13.52
CA ARG A 310 31.18 12.54 12.48
C ARG A 310 31.49 13.99 12.09
N LYS A 311 31.69 14.86 13.08
CA LYS A 311 31.87 16.31 12.86
C LYS A 311 33.31 16.68 12.52
N SER A 312 34.29 16.00 13.09
CA SER A 312 35.71 16.37 12.99
C SER A 312 36.49 15.58 11.95
N GLU A 313 36.10 14.33 11.72
CA GLU A 313 36.77 13.37 10.84
C GLU A 313 35.73 12.59 10.00
N PRO A 314 34.97 13.27 9.13
CA PRO A 314 33.87 12.66 8.37
C PRO A 314 34.29 11.42 7.56
N ASP A 315 35.45 11.44 6.92
CA ASP A 315 35.96 10.28 6.16
C ASP A 315 36.25 9.08 7.07
N ARG A 316 36.69 9.34 8.31
CA ARG A 316 36.89 8.29 9.31
C ARG A 316 35.55 7.72 9.74
N ALA A 317 34.55 8.56 9.99
CA ALA A 317 33.19 8.12 10.31
C ALA A 317 32.61 7.22 9.20
N VAL A 318 32.77 7.59 7.92
CA VAL A 318 32.37 6.75 6.78
C VAL A 318 33.07 5.38 6.80
N ARG A 319 34.40 5.33 7.05
CA ARG A 319 35.13 4.06 7.13
C ARG A 319 34.64 3.17 8.27
N LEU A 320 34.39 3.74 9.45
CA LEU A 320 33.86 3.02 10.62
C LEU A 320 32.46 2.46 10.36
N LEU A 321 31.61 3.22 9.67
CA LEU A 321 30.24 2.80 9.34
C LEU A 321 30.20 1.75 8.21
N ASN A 322 31.11 1.87 7.23
CA ASN A 322 31.32 0.82 6.23
C ASN A 322 31.76 -0.51 6.87
N GLU A 323 32.59 -0.44 7.92
CA GLU A 323 32.95 -1.62 8.70
C GLU A 323 31.74 -2.21 9.45
N CYS A 324 30.87 -1.37 10.02
CA CYS A 324 29.64 -1.83 10.68
C CYS A 324 28.75 -2.64 9.71
N VAL A 325 28.48 -2.11 8.52
CA VAL A 325 27.63 -2.79 7.52
C VAL A 325 28.31 -4.02 6.91
N ARG A 326 29.65 -4.10 6.94
CA ARG A 326 30.41 -5.30 6.53
C ARG A 326 30.31 -6.41 7.57
N LEU A 327 30.31 -6.06 8.86
CA LEU A 327 30.17 -7.02 9.95
C LEU A 327 28.75 -7.58 10.03
N ASP A 328 27.75 -6.74 9.77
CA ASP A 328 26.35 -7.13 9.70
C ASP A 328 25.56 -6.23 8.73
N ALA A 329 25.22 -6.77 7.57
CA ALA A 329 24.46 -6.07 6.55
C ALA A 329 22.95 -6.02 6.84
N ASP A 330 22.44 -6.79 7.81
CA ASP A 330 21.04 -6.81 8.21
C ASP A 330 20.73 -5.79 9.31
N PHE A 331 21.75 -5.26 9.99
CA PHE A 331 21.54 -4.28 11.06
C PHE A 331 21.23 -2.87 10.50
N ALA A 332 19.92 -2.59 10.31
CA ALA A 332 19.39 -1.40 9.66
C ALA A 332 19.95 -0.06 10.16
N TYR A 333 20.18 0.07 11.47
CA TYR A 333 20.69 1.31 12.05
C TYR A 333 22.08 1.70 11.52
N SER A 334 22.96 0.74 11.24
CA SER A 334 24.29 1.00 10.66
C SER A 334 24.17 1.67 9.29
N TRP A 335 23.25 1.18 8.44
CA TRP A 335 22.96 1.77 7.15
C TRP A 335 22.41 3.20 7.27
N TYR A 336 21.51 3.45 8.21
CA TYR A 336 20.97 4.79 8.41
C TYR A 336 22.06 5.79 8.83
N GLN A 337 22.92 5.40 9.78
CA GLN A 337 24.03 6.23 10.21
C GLN A 337 25.03 6.47 9.06
N LEU A 338 25.32 5.45 8.25
CA LEU A 338 26.16 5.59 7.05
C LEU A 338 25.56 6.63 6.10
N GLY A 339 24.26 6.55 5.81
CA GLY A 339 23.57 7.52 4.95
C GLY A 339 23.64 8.95 5.49
N GLN A 340 23.49 9.15 6.79
CA GLN A 340 23.61 10.48 7.42
C GLN A 340 25.00 11.10 7.22
N VAL A 341 26.07 10.31 7.39
CA VAL A 341 27.44 10.81 7.21
C VAL A 341 27.78 11.02 5.73
N LEU A 342 27.34 10.13 4.83
CA LEU A 342 27.53 10.30 3.39
C LEU A 342 26.85 11.56 2.87
N LEU A 343 25.62 11.84 3.34
CA LEU A 343 24.89 13.05 2.98
C LEU A 343 25.62 14.32 3.48
N GLN A 344 26.16 14.29 4.70
CA GLN A 344 26.97 15.39 5.24
C GLN A 344 28.24 15.63 4.43
N ASN A 345 28.76 14.58 3.78
CA ASN A 345 29.96 14.62 2.95
C ASN A 345 29.65 14.87 1.46
N HIS A 346 28.43 15.28 1.13
CA HIS A 346 27.98 15.55 -0.24
C HIS A 346 28.00 14.33 -1.19
N ASP A 347 27.99 13.11 -0.64
CA ASP A 347 27.75 11.88 -1.40
C ASP A 347 26.25 11.54 -1.35
N ASP A 348 25.45 12.31 -2.09
CA ASP A 348 24.00 12.18 -2.12
C ASP A 348 23.57 10.79 -2.63
N HIS A 349 24.24 10.25 -3.65
CA HIS A 349 23.92 8.93 -4.20
C HIS A 349 24.26 7.80 -3.22
N GLY A 350 25.43 7.85 -2.57
CA GLY A 350 25.79 6.89 -1.53
C GLY A 350 24.84 6.97 -0.34
N ALA A 351 24.41 8.18 0.04
CA ALA A 351 23.45 8.40 1.10
C ALA A 351 22.09 7.78 0.79
N GLU A 352 21.56 8.01 -0.42
CA GLU A 352 20.29 7.41 -0.87
C GLU A 352 20.34 5.89 -0.79
N ALA A 353 21.38 5.27 -1.36
CA ALA A 353 21.56 3.82 -1.33
C ALA A 353 21.59 3.27 0.11
N ALA A 354 22.28 3.95 1.02
CA ALA A 354 22.34 3.58 2.43
C ALA A 354 20.98 3.75 3.12
N PHE A 355 20.23 4.83 2.85
CA PHE A 355 18.89 5.01 3.43
C PHE A 355 17.87 3.98 2.91
N VAL A 356 17.92 3.63 1.62
CA VAL A 356 17.10 2.55 1.05
C VAL A 356 17.39 1.23 1.76
N ARG A 357 18.68 0.90 1.97
CA ARG A 357 19.07 -0.28 2.76
C ARG A 357 18.59 -0.22 4.20
N ALA A 358 18.70 0.93 4.86
CA ALA A 358 18.20 1.10 6.21
C ALA A 358 16.69 0.84 6.33
N ARG A 359 15.91 1.32 5.36
CA ARG A 359 14.47 1.06 5.27
C ARG A 359 14.18 -0.42 5.04
N ASP A 360 14.84 -1.05 4.07
CA ASP A 360 14.57 -2.44 3.69
C ASP A 360 15.00 -3.43 4.79
N CYS A 361 16.01 -3.09 5.57
CA CYS A 361 16.48 -3.89 6.70
C CYS A 361 15.68 -3.64 8.00
N ASP A 362 14.82 -2.63 8.06
CA ASP A 362 13.99 -2.32 9.24
C ASP A 362 13.06 -3.50 9.57
N VAL A 363 13.16 -4.03 10.79
CA VAL A 363 12.35 -5.21 11.15
C VAL A 363 10.92 -4.84 11.55
N CYS A 364 10.62 -3.55 11.69
CA CYS A 364 9.26 -3.03 11.76
C CYS A 364 8.94 -2.25 10.48
N PRO A 365 8.65 -2.94 9.36
CA PRO A 365 8.50 -2.31 8.04
C PRO A 365 7.16 -1.56 7.93
N LEU A 366 7.10 -0.33 8.44
CA LEU A 366 5.99 0.62 8.25
C LEU A 366 6.13 1.43 6.96
N ARG A 367 7.25 1.26 6.26
CA ARG A 367 7.54 1.85 4.94
C ARG A 367 7.58 0.71 3.92
N MET A 368 7.15 1.00 2.69
CA MET A 368 7.13 -0.01 1.62
C MET A 368 8.58 -0.34 1.27
N VAL A 369 8.95 -1.62 1.33
CA VAL A 369 10.31 -2.10 1.02
C VAL A 369 10.51 -2.21 -0.49
N SER A 370 11.76 -2.15 -0.95
CA SER A 370 12.11 -2.16 -2.39
C SER A 370 11.49 -3.34 -3.14
N ALA A 371 11.47 -4.53 -2.53
CA ALA A 371 10.90 -5.73 -3.14
C ALA A 371 9.40 -5.59 -3.47
N LEU A 372 8.64 -4.86 -2.65
CA LEU A 372 7.23 -4.56 -2.95
C LEU A 372 7.12 -3.52 -4.08
N GLU A 373 7.98 -2.49 -4.08
CA GLU A 373 7.95 -1.47 -5.12
C GLU A 373 8.24 -2.07 -6.50
N GLU A 374 9.31 -2.88 -6.59
CA GLU A 374 9.67 -3.64 -7.79
C GLU A 374 8.54 -4.57 -8.23
N LYS A 375 7.84 -5.22 -7.29
CA LYS A 375 6.70 -6.05 -7.60
C LYS A 375 5.55 -5.26 -8.21
N MET A 376 5.22 -4.08 -7.69
CA MET A 376 4.18 -3.23 -8.27
C MET A 376 4.59 -2.73 -9.66
N ARG A 377 5.82 -2.25 -9.82
CA ARG A 377 6.39 -1.83 -11.12
C ARG A 377 6.32 -2.96 -12.15
N SER A 378 6.69 -4.18 -11.75
CA SER A 378 6.64 -5.38 -12.59
C SER A 378 5.21 -5.75 -13.00
N VAL A 379 4.23 -5.68 -12.08
CA VAL A 379 2.82 -5.92 -12.41
C VAL A 379 2.31 -4.87 -13.41
N ALA A 380 2.61 -3.59 -13.19
CA ALA A 380 2.24 -2.54 -14.13
C ALA A 380 2.85 -2.77 -15.52
N ALA A 381 4.16 -3.04 -15.59
CA ALA A 381 4.87 -3.29 -16.85
C ALA A 381 4.34 -4.53 -17.61
N SER A 382 4.18 -5.66 -16.91
CA SER A 382 3.69 -6.92 -17.52
C SER A 382 2.23 -6.83 -18.01
N THR A 383 1.46 -5.90 -17.45
CA THR A 383 0.07 -5.67 -17.83
C THR A 383 -0.12 -4.49 -18.78
N SER A 384 0.97 -3.81 -19.17
CA SER A 384 0.94 -2.52 -19.86
C SER A 384 0.01 -1.51 -19.16
N GLY A 385 -0.05 -1.59 -17.84
CA GLY A 385 -0.91 -0.80 -16.97
C GLY A 385 -0.29 0.58 -16.69
N PRO A 386 -1.12 1.64 -16.63
CA PRO A 386 -0.68 2.95 -16.17
C PRO A 386 -0.06 2.90 -14.76
N LEU A 387 1.10 3.53 -14.59
CA LEU A 387 1.81 3.65 -13.31
C LEU A 387 2.23 5.11 -13.06
N ILE A 388 2.15 5.54 -11.81
CA ILE A 388 2.83 6.72 -11.31
C ILE A 388 3.75 6.32 -10.15
N ASP A 389 5.03 6.61 -10.30
CA ASP A 389 6.07 6.27 -9.33
C ASP A 389 6.35 7.50 -8.46
N LEU A 390 5.68 7.60 -7.31
CA LEU A 390 5.87 8.77 -6.45
C LEU A 390 7.27 8.85 -5.82
N PRO A 391 7.96 7.75 -5.47
CA PRO A 391 9.38 7.82 -5.13
C PRO A 391 10.20 8.60 -6.18
N GLU A 392 10.11 8.24 -7.46
CA GLU A 392 10.83 8.97 -8.53
C GLU A 392 10.40 10.44 -8.61
N GLU A 393 9.09 10.71 -8.60
CA GLU A 393 8.57 12.09 -8.69
C GLU A 393 9.01 12.96 -7.50
N PHE A 394 8.97 12.42 -6.29
CA PHE A 394 9.41 13.11 -5.08
C PHE A 394 10.91 13.36 -5.13
N SER A 395 11.73 12.41 -5.61
CA SER A 395 13.18 12.61 -5.75
C SER A 395 13.50 13.80 -6.66
N THR A 396 12.74 14.04 -7.74
CA THR A 396 13.01 15.17 -8.66
C THR A 396 12.92 16.56 -8.02
N ILE A 397 12.14 16.69 -6.95
CA ILE A 397 11.91 17.96 -6.24
C ILE A 397 12.53 17.98 -4.83
N SER A 398 13.06 16.84 -4.38
CA SER A 398 13.67 16.70 -3.07
C SER A 398 15.02 17.39 -3.03
N ARG A 399 15.35 18.00 -1.89
CA ARG A 399 16.73 18.37 -1.63
C ARG A 399 17.61 17.11 -1.63
N HIS A 400 18.76 17.17 -2.33
CA HIS A 400 19.68 16.04 -2.52
C HIS A 400 19.10 14.86 -3.32
N GLY A 401 17.93 15.02 -3.95
CA GLY A 401 17.25 13.91 -4.61
C GLY A 401 16.63 12.88 -3.66
N ILE A 402 16.65 13.12 -2.33
CA ILE A 402 16.20 12.15 -1.32
C ILE A 402 15.02 12.72 -0.52
N PRO A 403 13.83 12.06 -0.56
CA PRO A 403 12.66 12.52 0.17
C PRO A 403 12.87 12.56 1.69
N GLY A 404 12.42 13.65 2.31
CA GLY A 404 12.50 13.88 3.75
C GLY A 404 11.34 14.70 4.31
N ASP A 405 11.55 15.28 5.49
CA ASP A 405 10.56 16.03 6.28
C ASP A 405 10.06 17.32 5.57
N ASP A 406 10.78 17.78 4.54
CA ASP A 406 10.36 18.91 3.71
C ASP A 406 9.17 18.57 2.79
N LEU A 407 8.99 17.29 2.47
CA LEU A 407 7.92 16.81 1.60
C LEU A 407 6.88 15.97 2.35
N LEU A 408 7.29 15.26 3.39
CA LEU A 408 6.49 14.32 4.17
C LEU A 408 6.40 14.80 5.63
N VAL A 409 5.23 14.68 6.26
CA VAL A 409 5.04 15.16 7.65
C VAL A 409 5.44 14.12 8.71
N ASP A 410 5.70 12.90 8.26
CA ASP A 410 6.22 11.77 9.03
C ASP A 410 6.94 10.79 8.07
N HIS A 411 7.00 9.52 8.45
CA HIS A 411 7.65 8.46 7.68
C HIS A 411 7.05 8.19 6.29
N ILE A 412 5.78 8.50 6.03
CA ILE A 412 5.08 8.18 4.77
C ILE A 412 4.04 9.21 4.30
N HIS A 413 3.50 10.05 5.18
CA HIS A 413 2.36 10.90 4.82
C HIS A 413 2.83 12.20 4.14
N PRO A 414 2.35 12.51 2.91
CA PRO A 414 2.68 13.75 2.21
C PRO A 414 2.20 14.99 2.97
N SER A 415 2.96 16.08 2.86
CA SER A 415 2.49 17.41 3.25
C SER A 415 1.32 17.87 2.37
N PHE A 416 0.62 18.94 2.78
CA PHE A 416 -0.46 19.51 1.97
C PHE A 416 -0.02 19.89 0.56
N ARG A 417 1.17 20.51 0.46
CA ARG A 417 1.79 20.86 -0.83
C ARG A 417 2.00 19.60 -1.67
N MET A 418 2.42 18.50 -1.06
CA MET A 418 2.63 17.25 -1.77
C MET A 418 1.34 16.54 -2.15
N HIS A 419 0.27 16.63 -1.35
CA HIS A 419 -1.05 16.18 -1.79
C HIS A 419 -1.58 16.96 -3.01
N GLN A 420 -1.36 18.28 -3.04
CA GLN A 420 -1.64 19.10 -4.22
C GLN A 420 -0.79 18.65 -5.41
N GLN A 421 0.52 18.49 -5.22
CA GLN A 421 1.45 18.10 -6.28
C GLN A 421 1.12 16.71 -6.86
N ILE A 422 0.77 15.72 -6.04
CA ILE A 422 0.32 14.39 -6.50
C ILE A 422 -0.89 14.52 -7.43
N SER A 423 -1.86 15.36 -7.08
CA SER A 423 -3.02 15.59 -7.93
C SER A 423 -2.66 16.25 -9.27
N LEU A 424 -1.68 17.14 -9.27
CA LEU A 424 -1.16 17.79 -10.48
C LEU A 424 -0.40 16.79 -11.37
N TRP A 425 0.43 15.92 -10.81
CA TRP A 425 1.11 14.89 -11.58
C TRP A 425 0.13 13.90 -12.22
N LEU A 426 -0.91 13.47 -11.49
CA LEU A 426 -1.99 12.66 -12.05
C LEU A 426 -2.67 13.37 -13.22
N LEU A 427 -3.03 14.64 -13.04
CA LEU A 427 -3.68 15.44 -14.06
C LEU A 427 -2.79 15.62 -15.29
N GLN A 428 -1.54 16.02 -15.11
CA GLN A 428 -0.57 16.25 -16.18
C GLN A 428 -0.28 14.98 -16.98
N ARG A 429 -0.13 13.84 -16.29
CA ARG A 429 0.22 12.56 -16.93
C ARG A 429 -0.93 11.92 -17.68
N PHE A 430 -2.17 12.11 -17.21
CA PHE A 430 -3.33 11.38 -17.73
C PHE A 430 -4.41 12.25 -18.41
N ALA A 431 -4.22 13.57 -18.48
CA ALA A 431 -5.06 14.45 -19.29
C ALA A 431 -5.10 14.00 -20.77
N GLY A 432 -6.29 13.99 -21.35
CA GLY A 432 -6.53 13.59 -22.74
C GLY A 432 -6.45 12.08 -22.99
N SER A 433 -6.11 11.27 -21.99
CA SER A 433 -6.09 9.81 -22.07
C SER A 433 -7.11 9.20 -21.11
N LEU A 434 -6.71 8.92 -19.87
CA LEU A 434 -7.58 8.34 -18.84
C LEU A 434 -8.47 9.39 -18.16
N LEU A 435 -8.04 10.66 -18.19
CA LEU A 435 -8.82 11.79 -17.71
C LEU A 435 -9.31 12.59 -18.93
N PRO A 436 -10.62 12.68 -19.19
CA PRO A 436 -11.17 13.38 -20.36
C PRO A 436 -11.19 14.90 -20.13
N VAL A 437 -10.00 15.48 -19.98
CA VAL A 437 -9.72 16.90 -19.78
C VAL A 437 -8.64 17.36 -20.75
N THR A 438 -8.71 18.62 -21.14
CA THR A 438 -7.67 19.28 -21.93
C THR A 438 -7.08 20.42 -21.12
N LEU A 439 -5.78 20.36 -20.89
CA LEU A 439 -5.08 21.40 -20.14
C LEU A 439 -4.78 22.59 -21.06
N SER A 440 -5.22 23.77 -20.65
CA SER A 440 -4.81 25.05 -21.23
C SER A 440 -3.53 25.57 -20.55
N SER A 441 -2.87 26.57 -21.17
CA SER A 441 -1.72 27.25 -20.57
C SER A 441 -2.04 27.94 -19.23
N ARG A 442 -3.30 28.30 -18.99
CA ARG A 442 -3.75 28.95 -17.74
C ARG A 442 -4.14 27.98 -16.64
N SER A 443 -4.23 26.67 -16.93
CA SER A 443 -4.70 25.68 -15.96
C SER A 443 -3.89 25.67 -14.66
N PRO A 444 -2.54 25.71 -14.67
CA PRO A 444 -1.76 25.69 -13.43
C PRO A 444 -2.12 26.84 -12.47
N GLU A 445 -2.24 28.05 -13.00
CA GLU A 445 -2.57 29.26 -12.22
C GLU A 445 -3.98 29.19 -11.62
N LEU A 446 -4.94 28.73 -12.41
CA LEU A 446 -6.34 28.60 -11.98
C LEU A 446 -6.49 27.51 -10.91
N ILE A 447 -5.83 26.37 -11.10
CA ILE A 447 -5.85 25.26 -10.13
C ILE A 447 -5.21 25.71 -8.82
N GLN A 448 -4.05 26.38 -8.87
CA GLN A 448 -3.39 26.85 -7.66
C GLN A 448 -4.24 27.88 -6.91
N ALA A 449 -4.86 28.84 -7.62
CA ALA A 449 -5.76 29.81 -6.99
C ALA A 449 -6.97 29.15 -6.32
N ASP A 450 -7.50 28.06 -6.89
CA ASP A 450 -8.57 27.28 -6.28
C ASP A 450 -8.10 26.48 -5.06
N PHE A 451 -6.91 25.88 -5.12
CA PHE A 451 -6.28 25.20 -3.98
C PHE A 451 -6.05 26.15 -2.81
N ASP A 452 -5.55 27.35 -3.06
CA ASP A 452 -5.31 28.36 -2.03
C ASP A 452 -6.62 28.80 -1.38
N ARG A 453 -7.67 29.06 -2.17
CA ARG A 453 -9.00 29.40 -1.67
C ARG A 453 -9.59 28.27 -0.82
N HIS A 454 -9.40 27.02 -1.25
CA HIS A 454 -9.84 25.84 -0.50
C HIS A 454 -9.12 25.74 0.84
N MET A 455 -7.79 25.86 0.85
CA MET A 455 -7.01 25.82 2.10
C MET A 455 -7.40 26.94 3.07
N GLN A 456 -7.69 28.14 2.56
CA GLN A 456 -8.17 29.28 3.36
C GLN A 456 -9.59 29.08 3.90
N SER A 457 -10.40 28.24 3.26
CA SER A 457 -11.76 27.93 3.71
C SER A 457 -11.83 26.94 4.87
N LEU A 458 -10.74 26.21 5.13
CA LEU A 458 -10.69 25.20 6.19
C LEU A 458 -10.55 25.87 7.57
N ASP A 459 -11.35 25.39 8.52
CA ASP A 459 -11.35 25.91 9.89
C ASP A 459 -10.04 25.60 10.64
N SER A 460 -9.66 26.46 11.59
CA SER A 460 -8.44 26.29 12.38
C SER A 460 -8.42 24.98 13.19
N MET A 461 -9.59 24.48 13.61
CA MET A 461 -9.69 23.19 14.32
C MET A 461 -9.31 22.00 13.45
N TYR A 462 -9.49 22.09 12.13
CA TYR A 462 -9.04 21.07 11.19
C TYR A 462 -7.53 20.83 11.34
N PHE A 463 -6.75 21.91 11.31
CA PHE A 463 -5.30 21.86 11.41
C PHE A 463 -4.84 21.45 12.80
N LEU A 464 -5.50 21.93 13.86
CA LEU A 464 -5.16 21.55 15.23
C LEU A 464 -5.35 20.04 15.48
N ARG A 465 -6.45 19.47 14.99
CA ARG A 465 -6.71 18.02 15.07
C ARG A 465 -5.62 17.23 14.36
N GLY A 466 -5.28 17.59 13.12
CA GLY A 466 -4.23 16.88 12.39
C GLY A 466 -2.86 16.98 13.04
N ARG A 467 -2.50 18.13 13.63
CA ARG A 467 -1.25 18.26 14.41
C ARG A 467 -1.21 17.31 15.61
N ARG A 468 -2.33 17.18 16.34
CA ARG A 468 -2.45 16.20 17.43
C ARG A 468 -2.30 14.77 16.89
N THR A 469 -2.92 14.47 15.76
CA THR A 469 -2.81 13.17 15.10
C THR A 469 -1.37 12.82 14.72
N ILE A 470 -0.59 13.79 14.22
CA ILE A 470 0.84 13.61 13.92
C ILE A 470 1.61 13.19 15.18
N GLN A 471 1.35 13.86 16.32
CA GLN A 471 2.01 13.54 17.58
C GLN A 471 1.68 12.12 18.05
N VAL A 472 0.41 11.72 17.98
CA VAL A 472 -0.03 10.36 18.29
C VAL A 472 0.66 9.35 17.38
N LEU A 473 0.71 9.61 16.08
CA LEU A 473 1.34 8.71 15.12
C LEU A 473 2.84 8.55 15.37
N LYS A 474 3.56 9.65 15.65
CA LYS A 474 4.99 9.59 16.00
C LYS A 474 5.24 8.78 17.28
N ALA A 475 4.35 8.87 18.27
CA ALA A 475 4.43 8.04 19.47
C ALA A 475 4.13 6.56 19.16
N TRP A 476 3.11 6.30 18.35
CA TRP A 476 2.72 4.95 17.91
C TRP A 476 3.86 4.23 17.19
N THR A 477 4.56 4.89 16.25
CA THR A 477 5.72 4.30 15.56
C THR A 477 6.91 3.99 16.48
N GLN A 478 6.91 4.53 17.70
CA GLN A 478 7.92 4.26 18.72
C GLN A 478 7.47 3.16 19.71
N GLY A 479 6.37 2.47 19.43
CA GLY A 479 5.79 1.45 20.32
C GLY A 479 5.06 2.02 21.54
N ARG A 480 4.70 3.31 21.51
CA ARG A 480 4.06 4.04 22.64
C ARG A 480 2.59 4.35 22.37
N ALA A 481 1.88 3.41 21.75
CA ALA A 481 0.47 3.57 21.35
C ALA A 481 -0.47 3.86 22.53
N GLU A 482 -0.14 3.36 23.73
CA GLU A 482 -0.99 3.42 24.92
C GLU A 482 -0.55 4.48 25.96
N GLU A 483 0.56 5.19 25.73
CA GLU A 483 1.01 6.24 26.65
C GLU A 483 0.16 7.51 26.48
N PRO A 484 -0.39 8.09 27.56
CA PRO A 484 -0.95 9.44 27.48
C PRO A 484 0.14 10.37 26.94
N LEU A 485 -0.14 11.09 25.85
CA LEU A 485 0.71 12.18 25.39
C LEU A 485 0.76 13.23 26.51
N LEU A 486 1.71 13.09 27.43
CA LEU A 486 2.08 14.15 28.35
C LEU A 486 2.49 15.31 27.46
N VAL A 487 1.80 16.44 27.60
CA VAL A 487 2.24 17.71 27.02
C VAL A 487 3.61 17.99 27.62
N SER A 488 4.67 17.60 26.92
CA SER A 488 6.03 17.88 27.37
C SER A 488 6.23 19.39 27.35
N ASP A 489 6.78 19.88 28.46
CA ASP A 489 7.18 21.27 28.75
C ASP A 489 7.60 22.08 27.52
N PRO A 490 7.23 23.37 27.43
CA PRO A 490 7.61 24.25 26.32
C PRO A 490 9.11 24.58 26.22
N GLU A 491 9.99 23.95 27.02
CA GLU A 491 11.41 24.31 27.09
C GLU A 491 12.41 23.29 26.50
N SER A 492 11.98 22.16 25.92
CA SER A 492 12.94 21.23 25.29
C SER A 492 13.07 21.45 23.78
N LYS A 493 14.05 22.29 23.41
CA LYS A 493 14.61 22.54 22.06
C LYS A 493 13.62 23.10 21.04
N GLU A 494 13.85 24.35 20.67
CA GLU A 494 13.25 25.02 19.51
C GLU A 494 13.13 24.08 18.31
N MET A 495 11.89 23.71 17.99
CA MET A 495 11.56 23.29 16.63
C MET A 495 11.91 24.46 15.70
N PRO A 496 12.59 24.23 14.56
CA PRO A 496 12.78 25.29 13.59
C PRO A 496 11.41 25.88 13.23
N ALA A 497 11.31 27.20 13.29
CA ALA A 497 10.08 27.92 12.97
C ALA A 497 9.59 27.48 11.59
N VAL A 498 8.34 27.02 11.52
CA VAL A 498 7.65 26.76 10.26
C VAL A 498 7.57 28.11 9.51
N PRO A 499 8.04 28.22 8.27
CA PRO A 499 7.93 29.45 7.49
C PRO A 499 6.48 29.89 7.40
N ASP A 500 6.21 31.17 7.61
CA ASP A 500 4.89 31.76 7.43
C ASP A 500 4.46 31.66 5.96
N ILE A 501 3.60 30.68 5.66
CA ILE A 501 3.11 30.33 4.31
C ILE A 501 2.16 31.42 3.76
N ARG A 502 1.93 32.53 4.49
CA ARG A 502 1.13 33.66 4.02
C ARG A 502 1.92 34.71 3.23
N LYS A 503 3.24 34.56 3.07
CA LYS A 503 4.06 35.50 2.29
C LYS A 503 4.64 34.84 1.05
N PRO A 504 4.41 35.38 -0.16
CA PRO A 504 5.20 34.99 -1.32
C PRO A 504 6.67 35.35 -1.05
N ALA A 505 7.58 34.43 -1.39
CA ALA A 505 9.01 34.65 -1.25
C ALA A 505 9.42 35.88 -2.07
N GLU A 506 9.88 36.93 -1.40
CA GLU A 506 10.61 38.01 -2.05
C GLU A 506 11.89 37.40 -2.64
N ALA A 507 11.97 37.35 -3.98
CA ALA A 507 13.23 37.14 -4.67
C ALA A 507 14.15 38.31 -4.30
N LYS A 508 15.25 38.01 -3.60
CA LYS A 508 16.35 38.95 -3.42
C LYS A 508 17.48 38.59 -4.41
N PRO A 509 18.18 39.63 -4.90
CA PRO A 509 18.81 39.69 -6.23
C PRO A 509 19.99 38.74 -6.43
#